data_AF-A0A820KBR9-F1
#
_entry.id   AF-A0A820KBR9-F1
#
_cell.length_a   1.000
_cell.length_b   1.000
_cell.length_c   1.000
_cell.angle_alpha   90.00
_cell.angle_beta   90.00
_cell.angle_gamma   90.00
#
_symmetry.space_group_name_H-M   'P 1'
#
loop_
_entity.id
_entity.type
_entity.pdbx_description
1 polymer ?
#
loop_
_entity_poly.entity_id
_entity_poly.type
_entity_poly.pdbx_seq_one_letter_code
_entity_poly.pdbx_strand_id
1 'polypeptide(L)'
;MIYKRHFFLLFFFCLIHSYLSLCTPSSQQCGCSQVKPLLTQSKIVGGYTARTNSWPWIVSIRQLSSNTSSSTSPGSAFCGGTLISDRYVLTAAHCFYNIKV
;
A
#
# COMPACT_ATOMS: atom_id res chain seq x y z
N MET A 1 -35.33 -36.30 -8.16
CA MET A 1 -35.13 -35.31 -7.06
C MET A 1 -33.63 -35.06 -6.77
N ILE A 2 -32.78 -34.97 -7.81
CA ILE A 2 -31.31 -34.90 -7.66
C ILE A 2 -30.76 -33.50 -8.03
N TYR A 3 -31.40 -32.79 -8.95
CA TYR A 3 -30.98 -31.45 -9.41
C TYR A 3 -31.22 -30.32 -8.39
N LYS A 4 -32.13 -30.51 -7.42
CA LYS A 4 -32.50 -29.49 -6.42
C LYS A 4 -31.50 -29.40 -5.25
N ARG A 5 -30.76 -30.48 -4.97
CA ARG A 5 -29.74 -30.55 -3.89
C ARG A 5 -28.37 -30.03 -4.33
N HIS A 6 -28.03 -30.22 -5.61
CA HIS A 6 -26.80 -29.65 -6.19
C HIS A 6 -26.89 -28.13 -6.39
N PHE A 7 -28.06 -27.60 -6.76
CA PHE A 7 -28.25 -26.16 -6.93
C PHE A 7 -28.05 -25.38 -5.62
N PHE A 8 -28.54 -25.91 -4.50
CA PHE A 8 -28.40 -25.27 -3.18
C PHE A 8 -26.96 -25.28 -2.66
N LEU A 9 -26.22 -26.37 -2.89
CA LEU A 9 -24.80 -26.47 -2.51
C LEU A 9 -23.90 -25.55 -3.35
N LEU A 10 -24.19 -25.40 -4.65
CA LEU A 10 -23.46 -24.46 -5.52
C LEU A 10 -23.72 -22.99 -5.15
N PHE A 11 -24.94 -22.66 -4.71
CA PHE A 11 -25.28 -21.32 -4.21
C PHE A 11 -24.54 -20.99 -2.91
N PHE A 12 -24.45 -21.94 -1.97
CA PHE A 12 -23.65 -21.78 -0.75
C PHE A 12 -22.14 -21.68 -1.04
N PHE A 13 -21.61 -22.47 -1.97
CA PHE A 13 -20.20 -22.38 -2.37
C PHE A 13 -19.87 -21.01 -3.00
N CYS A 14 -20.74 -20.48 -3.85
CA CYS A 14 -20.58 -19.17 -4.48
C CYS A 14 -20.64 -18.02 -3.47
N LEU A 15 -21.58 -18.08 -2.51
CA LEU A 15 -21.66 -17.10 -1.43
C LEU A 15 -20.40 -17.16 -0.55
N ILE A 16 -19.91 -18.34 -0.15
CA ILE A 16 -18.68 -18.46 0.66
C ILE A 16 -17.42 -17.98 -0.11
N HIS A 17 -17.35 -18.18 -1.42
CA HIS A 17 -16.26 -17.66 -2.28
C HIS A 17 -16.32 -16.13 -2.47
N SER A 18 -17.50 -15.51 -2.35
CA SER A 18 -17.65 -14.05 -2.42
C SER A 18 -17.23 -13.32 -1.13
N TYR A 19 -17.25 -14.01 0.03
CA TYR A 19 -16.90 -13.42 1.33
C TYR A 19 -15.41 -13.52 1.69
N LEU A 20 -14.63 -14.38 1.02
CA LEU A 20 -13.19 -14.50 1.25
C LEU A 20 -12.42 -13.74 0.16
N SER A 21 -12.37 -12.41 0.28
CA SER A 21 -11.37 -11.59 -0.41
C SER A 21 -9.99 -11.86 0.21
N LEU A 22 -9.42 -13.03 -0.08
CA LEU A 22 -8.04 -13.33 0.22
C LEU A 22 -7.18 -12.48 -0.71
N CYS A 23 -6.22 -11.74 -0.17
CA CYS A 23 -5.15 -11.16 -0.98
C CYS A 23 -4.47 -12.30 -1.73
N THR A 24 -4.83 -12.50 -2.99
CA THR A 24 -4.25 -13.55 -3.83
C THR A 24 -2.91 -13.06 -4.37
N PRO A 25 -1.90 -13.93 -4.51
CA PRO A 25 -0.60 -13.53 -5.05
C PRO A 25 -0.61 -13.02 -6.50
N SER A 26 -1.73 -13.20 -7.23
CA SER A 26 -1.83 -12.96 -8.67
C SER A 26 -2.60 -11.70 -9.07
N SER A 27 -3.28 -11.02 -8.14
CA SER A 27 -3.98 -9.76 -8.45
C SER A 27 -3.24 -8.59 -7.79
N GLN A 28 -2.91 -7.58 -8.59
CA GLN A 28 -2.38 -6.29 -8.14
C GLN A 28 -3.49 -5.50 -7.42
N GLN A 29 -4.01 -6.07 -6.32
CA GLN A 29 -5.08 -5.50 -5.51
C GLN A 29 -4.50 -4.45 -4.56
N CYS A 30 -5.16 -3.29 -4.44
CA CYS A 30 -4.77 -2.26 -3.49
C CYS A 30 -4.92 -2.72 -2.03
N GLY A 31 -4.13 -2.17 -1.12
CA GLY A 31 -4.21 -2.46 0.33
C GLY A 31 -3.75 -3.87 0.74
N CYS A 32 -3.42 -4.72 -0.22
CA CYS A 32 -2.91 -6.07 -0.01
C CYS A 32 -1.38 -6.08 -0.05
N SER A 33 -0.77 -6.61 1.02
CA SER A 33 0.68 -6.84 1.04
C SER A 33 0.98 -8.34 0.88
N GLN A 34 1.84 -8.66 -0.08
CA GLN A 34 2.35 -10.02 -0.30
C GLN A 34 3.30 -10.46 0.81
N VAL A 35 3.91 -9.50 1.52
CA VAL A 35 4.80 -9.74 2.65
C VAL A 35 4.10 -9.30 3.92
N LYS A 36 3.75 -10.25 4.79
CA LYS A 36 3.10 -9.91 6.06
C LYS A 36 3.97 -8.95 6.88
N PRO A 37 3.42 -7.80 7.33
CA PRO A 37 4.13 -6.88 8.21
C PRO A 37 4.33 -7.48 9.60
N LEU A 38 5.33 -6.99 10.32
CA LEU A 38 5.62 -7.38 11.70
C LEU A 38 4.60 -6.71 12.65
N LEU A 39 3.41 -7.29 12.79
CA LEU A 39 2.32 -6.68 13.57
C LEU A 39 2.44 -6.84 15.10
N THR A 40 3.64 -7.18 15.61
CA THR A 40 3.82 -7.62 17.02
C THR A 40 3.50 -6.54 18.07
N GLN A 41 3.43 -5.25 17.70
CA GLN A 41 2.66 -4.15 18.32
C GLN A 41 3.13 -2.82 17.71
N SER A 42 2.30 -2.16 16.89
CA SER A 42 2.66 -0.84 16.32
C SER A 42 2.45 0.26 17.35
N LYS A 43 3.56 0.76 17.86
CA LYS A 43 3.64 1.82 18.86
C LYS A 43 4.80 2.72 18.45
N ILE A 44 4.65 3.45 17.34
CA ILE A 44 5.72 4.33 16.86
C ILE A 44 5.94 5.46 17.87
N VAL A 45 6.81 5.20 18.84
CA VAL A 45 7.91 6.07 19.25
C VAL A 45 9.14 5.13 19.29
N GLY A 46 10.18 5.44 18.53
CA GLY A 46 11.32 4.54 18.25
C GLY A 46 11.07 3.54 17.12
N GLY A 47 9.84 3.00 17.00
CA GLY A 47 9.44 2.13 15.89
C GLY A 47 10.31 0.89 15.71
N TYR A 48 10.25 0.28 14.53
CA TYR A 48 11.15 -0.78 14.10
C TYR A 48 11.28 -0.75 12.58
N THR A 49 12.38 -1.30 12.05
CA THR A 49 12.58 -1.42 10.60
C THR A 49 11.51 -2.32 10.00
N ALA A 50 10.70 -1.77 9.09
CA ALA A 50 9.71 -2.55 8.38
C ALA A 50 10.36 -3.66 7.56
N ARG A 51 9.67 -4.80 7.44
CA ARG A 51 10.11 -5.88 6.56
C ARG A 51 10.04 -5.38 5.11
N THR A 52 11.07 -5.66 4.32
CA THR A 52 11.14 -5.27 2.91
C THR A 52 9.86 -5.69 2.19
N ASN A 53 9.25 -4.75 1.46
CA ASN A 53 8.00 -4.92 0.71
C ASN A 53 6.74 -5.25 1.54
N SER A 54 6.78 -5.15 2.88
CA SER A 54 5.58 -5.39 3.69
C SER A 54 4.56 -4.25 3.65
N TRP A 55 4.97 -3.07 3.17
CA TRP A 55 4.14 -1.89 2.95
C TRP A 55 4.37 -1.38 1.51
N PRO A 56 3.90 -2.11 0.48
CA PRO A 56 4.28 -1.87 -0.91
C PRO A 56 3.83 -0.51 -1.46
N TRP A 57 2.90 0.15 -0.79
CA TRP A 57 2.42 1.48 -1.15
C TRP A 57 3.27 2.63 -0.58
N ILE A 58 4.25 2.38 0.29
CA ILE A 58 5.07 3.46 0.85
C ILE A 58 6.00 4.06 -0.21
N VAL A 59 6.00 5.39 -0.35
CA VAL A 59 6.82 6.11 -1.33
C VAL A 59 7.79 7.05 -0.64
N SER A 60 9.03 7.09 -1.14
CA SER A 60 10.06 8.06 -0.76
C SER A 60 10.11 9.19 -1.79
N ILE A 61 9.74 10.40 -1.39
CA ILE A 61 9.80 11.58 -2.25
C ILE A 61 11.15 12.27 -2.03
N ARG A 62 11.91 12.41 -3.11
CA ARG A 62 13.30 12.90 -3.10
C ARG A 62 13.43 14.08 -4.03
N GLN A 63 14.19 15.08 -3.60
CA GLN A 63 14.53 16.21 -4.44
C GLN A 63 15.90 15.97 -5.06
N LEU A 64 15.98 16.00 -6.39
CA LEU A 64 17.23 15.78 -7.11
C LEU A 64 18.00 17.07 -7.38
N SER A 65 17.33 18.22 -7.30
CA SER A 65 17.93 19.52 -7.58
C SER A 65 18.43 20.22 -6.30
N SER A 66 19.52 20.98 -6.43
CA SER A 66 20.08 21.81 -5.37
C SER A 66 19.57 23.27 -5.39
N ASN A 67 18.81 23.66 -6.42
CA ASN A 67 18.35 25.05 -6.61
C ASN A 67 17.06 25.39 -5.83
N THR A 68 16.66 24.55 -4.90
CA THR A 68 15.42 24.64 -4.14
C THR A 68 15.79 24.85 -2.67
N SER A 69 15.01 25.66 -1.96
CA SER A 69 15.24 26.06 -0.56
C SER A 69 14.97 24.94 0.46
N SER A 70 14.93 23.68 0.03
CA SER A 70 14.91 22.54 0.93
C SER A 70 16.23 22.44 1.69
N SER A 71 16.19 22.40 3.02
CA SER A 71 17.35 22.17 3.89
C SER A 71 17.93 20.74 3.80
N THR A 72 17.64 20.01 2.72
CA THR A 72 17.91 18.60 2.53
C THR A 72 18.88 18.42 1.37
N SER A 73 19.91 17.57 1.55
CA SER A 73 20.88 17.28 0.50
C SER A 73 20.20 16.75 -0.77
N PRO A 74 20.70 17.08 -1.97
CA PRO A 74 20.21 16.48 -3.22
C PRO A 74 20.20 14.95 -3.13
N GLY A 75 19.11 14.32 -3.56
CA GLY A 75 18.91 12.88 -3.51
C GLY A 75 18.37 12.34 -2.17
N SER A 76 18.34 13.15 -1.11
CA SER A 76 17.76 12.74 0.17
C SER A 76 16.22 12.82 0.15
N ALA A 77 15.59 11.91 0.90
CA ALA A 77 14.15 11.90 1.06
C ALA A 77 13.72 13.02 1.99
N PHE A 78 12.77 13.85 1.57
CA PHE A 78 12.25 14.97 2.37
C PHE A 78 10.78 14.77 2.77
N CYS A 79 10.05 13.92 2.05
CA CYS A 79 8.66 13.58 2.33
C CYS A 79 8.35 12.11 2.01
N GLY A 80 7.22 11.64 2.53
CA GLY A 80 6.62 10.35 2.18
C GLY A 80 5.40 10.49 1.27
N GLY A 81 4.88 9.36 0.80
CA GLY A 81 3.62 9.29 0.07
C GLY A 81 3.06 7.87 0.03
N THR A 82 1.88 7.74 -0.57
CA THR A 82 1.15 6.48 -0.74
C THR A 82 0.86 6.27 -2.22
N LEU A 83 1.32 5.15 -2.80
CA LEU A 83 0.93 4.73 -4.14
C LEU A 83 -0.54 4.30 -4.13
N ILE A 84 -1.40 5.02 -4.86
CA ILE A 84 -2.86 4.77 -4.92
C ILE A 84 -3.29 4.11 -6.22
N SER A 85 -2.42 4.09 -7.23
CA SER A 85 -2.62 3.44 -8.53
C SER A 85 -1.26 3.19 -9.22
N ASP A 86 -1.28 2.69 -10.45
CA ASP A 86 -0.08 2.46 -11.27
C ASP A 86 0.74 3.73 -11.55
N ARG A 87 0.11 4.92 -11.53
CA ARG A 87 0.75 6.20 -11.92
C ARG A 87 0.58 7.34 -10.93
N TYR A 88 -0.24 7.18 -9.89
CA TYR A 88 -0.54 8.25 -8.94
C TYR A 88 -0.05 7.94 -7.53
N VAL A 89 0.63 8.92 -6.94
CA VAL A 89 1.06 8.94 -5.54
C VAL A 89 0.32 10.05 -4.82
N LEU A 90 -0.33 9.71 -3.70
CA LEU A 90 -0.94 10.65 -2.77
C LEU A 90 0.08 11.10 -1.72
N THR A 91 0.12 12.39 -1.39
CA THR A 91 1.02 12.97 -0.39
C THR A 91 0.41 14.25 0.20
N ALA A 92 1.11 14.88 1.15
CA ALA A 92 0.68 16.13 1.76
C ALA A 92 1.06 17.34 0.88
N ALA A 93 0.15 18.30 0.74
CA ALA A 93 0.38 19.50 -0.05
C ALA A 93 1.61 20.30 0.44
N HIS A 94 1.85 20.34 1.76
CA HIS A 94 2.96 21.10 2.34
C HIS A 94 4.34 20.58 1.96
N CYS A 95 4.46 19.36 1.43
CA CYS A 95 5.70 18.85 0.87
C CYS A 95 6.21 19.70 -0.32
N PHE A 96 5.33 20.43 -0.99
CA PHE A 96 5.67 21.16 -2.22
C PHE A 96 5.52 22.69 -2.12
N TYR A 97 5.23 23.25 -0.95
CA TYR A 97 5.06 24.71 -0.81
C TYR A 97 6.28 25.52 -1.24
N ASN A 98 7.48 24.99 -1.01
CA ASN A 98 8.75 25.64 -1.34
C ASN A 98 9.46 25.02 -2.55
N ILE A 99 8.82 24.05 -3.22
CA ILE A 99 9.36 23.42 -4.42
C ILE A 99 8.73 24.13 -5.61
N LYS A 100 9.56 24.87 -6.35
CA LYS A 100 9.16 25.40 -7.65
C LYS A 100 9.29 24.28 -8.68
N VAL A 101 8.15 23.76 -9.11
CA VAL A 101 8.03 22.90 -10.31
C VAL A 101 8.23 23.72 -11.57
#